data_AF-A0AAE4SJF5-F1
#
_entry.id   AF-A0AAE4SJF5-F1
#
_cell.length_a   1.000
_cell.length_b   1.000
_cell.length_c   1.000
_cell.angle_alpha   90.00
_cell.angle_beta   90.00
_cell.angle_gamma   90.00
#
_symmetry.space_group_name_H-M   'P 1'
#
loop_
_entity.id
_entity.type
_entity.pdbx_description
1 polymer ?
#
loop_
_entity_poly.entity_id
_entity_poly.type
_entity_poly.pdbx_seq_one_letter_code
_entity_poly.pdbx_strand_id
1 'polypeptide(L)'
;MRKQTGGPAFPVSDGAAHRIAMQVAGDDEAKYIAESAKALAGMTLRDYFAAKAMQAWLSQIPPDEMEDMIHRWAENSYEMADAMLKAREE
;
A
#
# COMPACT_ATOMS: atom_id res chain seq x y z
N MET A 1 -7.27 13.06 -10.78
CA MET A 1 -8.08 11.87 -10.39
C MET A 1 -7.39 11.15 -9.24
N ARG A 2 -8.11 10.75 -8.19
CA ARG A 2 -7.54 9.84 -7.17
C ARG A 2 -7.35 8.47 -7.84
N LYS A 3 -6.13 7.94 -7.88
CA LYS A 3 -5.88 6.59 -8.42
C LYS A 3 -6.53 5.56 -7.49
N GLN A 4 -7.15 4.52 -8.06
CA GLN A 4 -7.69 3.41 -7.28
C GLN A 4 -6.53 2.65 -6.63
N THR A 5 -6.57 2.47 -5.30
CA THR A 5 -5.47 1.84 -4.55
C THR A 5 -5.69 0.34 -4.29
N GLY A 6 -6.86 -0.18 -4.68
CA GLY A 6 -7.21 -1.59 -4.54
C GLY A 6 -7.60 -2.05 -3.14
N GLY A 7 -7.65 -1.14 -2.15
CA GLY A 7 -7.89 -1.44 -0.74
C GLY A 7 -6.61 -1.76 0.03
N PRO A 8 -6.70 -2.23 1.29
CA PRO A 8 -5.53 -2.62 2.07
C PRO A 8 -4.90 -3.90 1.52
N ALA A 9 -3.57 -3.92 1.38
CA ALA A 9 -2.80 -5.11 0.96
C ALA A 9 -2.89 -6.24 1.99
N PHE A 10 -2.92 -5.88 3.27
CA PHE A 10 -3.01 -6.79 4.40
C PHE A 10 -4.16 -6.33 5.30
N PRO A 11 -5.39 -6.84 5.07
CA PRO A 11 -6.54 -6.46 5.87
C PRO A 11 -6.32 -6.83 7.34
N VAL A 12 -6.52 -5.86 8.24
CA VAL A 12 -6.57 -6.09 9.68
C VAL A 12 -8.00 -6.50 10.04
N SER A 13 -8.16 -7.50 10.91
CA SER A 13 -9.50 -7.88 11.37
C SER A 13 -10.14 -6.77 12.19
N ASP A 14 -11.46 -6.60 12.05
CA ASP A 14 -12.21 -5.54 12.75
C ASP A 14 -12.00 -5.57 14.26
N GLY A 15 -11.93 -6.77 14.86
CA GLY A 15 -11.66 -6.93 16.29
C GLY A 15 -10.26 -6.49 16.74
N ALA A 16 -9.26 -6.53 15.85
CA ALA A 16 -7.93 -5.99 16.14
C ALA A 16 -7.91 -4.45 16.00
N ALA A 17 -8.51 -3.93 14.92
CA ALA A 17 -8.63 -2.48 14.71
C ALA A 17 -9.41 -1.80 15.86
N HIS A 18 -10.53 -2.40 16.29
CA HIS A 18 -11.32 -1.92 17.42
C HIS A 18 -10.50 -1.83 18.72
N ARG A 19 -9.74 -2.88 19.06
CA ARG A 19 -8.91 -2.88 20.28
C ARG A 19 -7.83 -1.79 20.25
N ILE A 20 -7.16 -1.61 19.10
CA ILE A 20 -6.14 -0.56 18.91
C ILE A 20 -6.78 0.82 19.06
N ALA A 21 -7.91 1.05 18.39
CA ALA A 21 -8.61 2.32 18.44
C ALA A 21 -9.13 2.63 19.85
N MET A 22 -9.75 1.68 20.54
CA MET A 22 -10.21 1.85 21.93
C MET A 22 -9.07 2.21 22.89
N GLN A 23 -7.90 1.59 22.73
CA GLN A 23 -6.76 1.85 23.59
C GLN A 23 -6.20 3.28 23.44
N VAL A 24 -6.28 3.85 22.22
CA VAL A 24 -5.75 5.18 21.92
C VAL A 24 -6.80 6.28 22.10
N ALA A 25 -8.05 5.99 21.75
CA ALA A 25 -9.15 6.95 21.72
C ALA A 25 -9.98 6.99 23.01
N GLY A 26 -10.07 5.87 23.75
CA GLY A 26 -11.04 5.75 24.84
C GLY A 26 -12.47 5.94 24.34
N ASP A 27 -13.23 6.81 25.00
CA ASP A 27 -14.64 7.12 24.66
C ASP A 27 -14.80 8.27 23.65
N ASP A 28 -13.70 8.84 23.14
CA ASP A 28 -13.75 9.89 22.10
C ASP A 28 -14.07 9.27 20.74
N GLU A 29 -15.32 9.44 20.30
CA GLU A 29 -15.82 8.88 19.05
C GLU A 29 -15.06 9.38 17.80
N ALA A 30 -14.74 10.67 17.74
CA ALA A 30 -14.03 11.23 16.59
C ALA A 30 -12.62 10.67 16.49
N LYS A 31 -11.94 10.53 17.63
CA LYS A 31 -10.62 9.92 17.71
C LYS A 31 -10.66 8.42 17.44
N TYR A 32 -11.70 7.72 17.91
CA TYR A 32 -11.89 6.29 17.65
C TYR A 32 -12.03 6.01 16.15
N ILE A 33 -12.82 6.82 15.44
CA ILE A 33 -13.00 6.70 13.99
C ILE A 33 -11.67 6.91 13.27
N ALA A 34 -10.92 7.95 13.65
CA ALA A 34 -9.63 8.25 13.02
C ALA A 34 -8.59 7.14 13.24
N GLU A 35 -8.45 6.64 14.47
CA GLU A 35 -7.49 5.58 14.79
C GLU A 35 -7.91 4.22 14.21
N SER A 36 -9.21 3.91 14.18
CA SER A 36 -9.73 2.71 13.50
C SER A 36 -9.42 2.77 12.00
N ALA A 37 -9.68 3.90 11.35
CA ALA A 37 -9.38 4.09 9.93
C ALA A 37 -7.88 3.94 9.63
N LYS A 38 -7.02 4.50 10.50
CA LYS A 38 -5.57 4.36 10.38
C LYS A 38 -5.09 2.92 10.59
N ALA A 39 -5.64 2.21 11.57
CA ALA A 39 -5.32 0.81 11.82
C ALA A 39 -5.73 -0.10 10.66
N LEU A 40 -6.84 0.22 9.99
CA LEU A 40 -7.35 -0.53 8.84
C LEU A 40 -6.67 -0.15 7.52
N ALA A 41 -6.09 1.05 7.41
CA ALA A 41 -5.55 1.55 6.15
C ALA A 41 -4.32 0.78 5.66
N GLY A 42 -3.42 0.37 6.56
CA GLY A 42 -2.21 -0.42 6.21
C GLY A 42 -1.42 0.12 5.01
N MET A 43 -0.64 -0.75 4.35
CA MET A 43 -0.20 -0.50 2.96
C MET A 43 -1.36 -0.79 2.01
N THR A 44 -1.46 -0.08 0.89
CA THR A 44 -2.49 -0.39 -0.10
C THR A 44 -2.06 -1.55 -1.01
N LEU A 45 -3.03 -2.24 -1.62
CA LEU A 45 -2.75 -3.33 -2.58
C LEU A 45 -1.90 -2.83 -3.76
N ARG A 46 -2.10 -1.58 -4.16
CA ARG A 46 -1.25 -0.87 -5.13
C ARG A 46 0.21 -0.81 -4.68
N ASP A 47 0.47 -0.42 -3.44
CA ASP A 47 1.83 -0.33 -2.89
C ASP A 47 2.49 -1.71 -2.83
N TYR A 48 1.71 -2.75 -2.49
CA TYR A 48 2.19 -4.12 -2.46
C TYR A 48 2.60 -4.66 -3.83
N PHE A 49 1.77 -4.43 -4.86
CA PHE A 49 2.12 -4.81 -6.23
C PHE A 49 3.32 -4.03 -6.74
N ALA A 50 3.39 -2.72 -6.47
CA ALA A 50 4.53 -1.90 -6.83
C ALA A 50 5.82 -2.41 -6.17
N ALA A 51 5.79 -2.74 -4.87
CA ALA A 51 6.94 -3.30 -4.17
C ALA A 51 7.43 -4.62 -4.78
N LYS A 52 6.51 -5.50 -5.20
CA LYS A 52 6.87 -6.74 -5.91
C LYS A 52 7.51 -6.48 -7.27
N ALA A 53 6.97 -5.56 -8.05
CA ALA A 53 7.52 -5.19 -9.35
C ALA A 53 8.92 -4.56 -9.20
N MET A 54 9.08 -3.64 -8.24
CA MET A 54 10.36 -3.02 -7.89
C MET A 54 11.42 -4.07 -7.55
N GLN A 55 11.08 -5.05 -6.69
CA GLN A 55 12.01 -6.13 -6.33
C GLN A 55 12.47 -6.91 -7.58
N ALA A 56 11.56 -7.19 -8.51
CA ALA A 56 11.89 -7.93 -9.73
C ALA A 56 12.84 -7.13 -10.65
N TRP A 57 12.72 -5.80 -10.75
CA TRP A 57 13.65 -5.01 -11.56
C TRP A 57 15.00 -4.80 -10.92
N LEU A 58 15.03 -4.57 -9.60
CA LEU A 58 16.29 -4.44 -8.85
C LEU A 58 17.17 -5.69 -8.97
N SER A 59 16.56 -6.87 -9.17
CA SER A 59 17.31 -8.13 -9.36
C SER A 59 18.01 -8.28 -10.72
N GLN A 60 17.75 -7.39 -11.68
CA GLN A 60 18.19 -7.54 -13.07
C GLN A 60 19.40 -6.70 -13.45
N ILE A 61 19.89 -5.81 -12.58
CA ILE A 61 20.94 -4.84 -12.93
C ILE A 61 22.06 -4.85 -11.89
N PRO A 62 23.33 -4.71 -12.33
CA PRO A 62 24.45 -4.58 -11.42
C PRO A 62 24.44 -3.24 -10.65
N PRO A 63 25.04 -3.18 -9.44
CA PRO A 63 24.89 -2.03 -8.53
C PRO A 63 25.38 -0.68 -9.08
N ASP A 64 26.30 -0.70 -10.04
CA ASP A 64 26.92 0.46 -10.69
C ASP A 64 26.00 1.19 -11.67
N GLU A 65 24.93 0.55 -12.14
CA GLU A 65 23.91 1.16 -13.02
C GLU A 65 22.63 1.58 -12.25
N MET A 66 22.62 1.41 -10.92
CA MET A 66 21.41 1.54 -10.09
C MET A 66 20.93 3.00 -9.90
N GLU A 67 21.85 3.96 -9.81
CA GLU A 67 21.54 5.36 -9.47
C GLU A 67 20.75 6.06 -10.58
N ASP A 68 21.06 5.77 -11.85
CA ASP A 68 20.40 6.36 -13.01
C ASP A 68 18.98 5.80 -13.26
N MET A 69 18.65 4.64 -12.67
CA MET A 69 17.40 3.91 -12.97
C MET A 69 16.34 3.98 -11.87
N ILE A 70 16.67 4.48 -10.68
CA ILE A 70 15.80 4.40 -9.50
C ILE A 70 14.43 5.06 -9.70
N HIS A 71 14.41 6.25 -10.33
CA HIS A 71 13.17 6.97 -10.60
C HIS A 71 12.28 6.24 -11.61
N ARG A 72 12.88 5.74 -12.70
CA ARG A 72 12.17 5.01 -13.75
C ARG A 72 11.56 3.71 -13.22
N TRP A 73 12.25 3.02 -12.33
CA TRP A 73 11.72 1.81 -11.70
C TRP A 73 10.61 2.09 -10.70
N ALA A 74 10.70 3.17 -9.94
CA ALA A 74 9.59 3.57 -9.09
C ALA A 74 8.33 3.84 -9.94
N GLU A 75 8.47 4.57 -11.05
CA GLU A 75 7.36 4.85 -11.97
C GLU A 75 6.79 3.58 -12.59
N ASN A 76 7.64 2.75 -13.22
CA ASN A 76 7.22 1.49 -13.80
C ASN A 76 6.49 0.61 -12.76
N SER A 77 6.90 0.66 -11.47
CA SER A 77 6.39 -0.24 -10.40
C SER A 77 4.93 0.04 -10.18
N TYR A 78 4.63 1.33 -10.12
CA TYR A 78 3.29 1.81 -9.96
C TYR A 78 2.46 1.66 -11.24
N GLU A 79 3.06 1.72 -12.43
CA GLU A 79 2.35 1.38 -13.68
C GLU A 79 1.94 -0.10 -13.72
N MET A 80 2.83 -1.01 -13.33
CA MET A 80 2.51 -2.44 -13.20
C MET A 80 1.40 -2.65 -12.17
N ALA A 81 1.50 -2.00 -11.00
CA ALA A 81 0.47 -2.09 -9.97
C ALA A 81 -0.90 -1.59 -10.47
N ASP A 82 -0.92 -0.45 -11.18
CA ASP A 82 -2.13 0.13 -11.76
C ASP A 82 -2.73 -0.83 -12.82
N ALA A 83 -1.91 -1.48 -13.64
CA ALA A 83 -2.34 -2.48 -14.61
C ALA A 83 -2.95 -3.72 -13.96
N MET A 84 -2.35 -4.23 -12.88
CA MET A 84 -2.87 -5.38 -12.12
C MET A 84 -4.23 -5.07 -11.47
N LEU A 85 -4.41 -3.86 -10.94
CA LEU A 85 -5.69 -3.43 -10.38
C LEU A 85 -6.77 -3.34 -11.45
N LYS A 86 -6.44 -2.77 -12.62
CA LYS A 86 -7.35 -2.71 -13.76
C LYS A 86 -7.77 -4.10 -14.23
N ALA A 87 -6.82 -5.03 -14.36
CA ALA A 87 -7.11 -6.41 -14.78
C ALA A 87 -8.01 -7.19 -13.80
N ARG A 88 -8.13 -6.74 -12.54
CA ARG A 88 -9.05 -7.32 -11.55
C ARG A 88 -10.49 -6.83 -11.72
N GLU A 89 -10.67 -5.66 -12.32
CA GLU A 89 -11.98 -5.06 -12.59
C GLU A 89 -12.65 -5.61 -13.85
N GLU A 90 -11.89 -6.36 -14.66
CA GLU A 90 -12.35 -7.13 -15.83
C GLU A 90 -12.89 -8.51 -15.41
#